data_AF-M1DTG3-F1
#
_entry.id   AF-M1DTG3-F1
#
_cell.length_a   1.000
_cell.length_b   1.000
_cell.length_c   1.000
_cell.angle_alpha   90.00
_cell.angle_beta   90.00
_cell.angle_gamma   90.00
#
_symmetry.space_group_name_H-M   'P 1'
#
loop_
_entity.id
_entity.type
_entity.pdbx_description
1 polymer ?
#
loop_
_entity_poly.entity_id
_entity_poly.type
_entity_poly.pdbx_seq_one_letter_code
_entity_poly.pdbx_strand_id
1 'polypeptide(L)'
;MMSFPKQEEIEVVVMEEGTSPVRIWEDLNIDMLVKIFQSFDLFQLISVIPQVCHAWQSACSDQHLWKTLDLSIMKSNFIRVSIPPYIYVDTPSREKLNRILKICLILSHGNKLTLIFHYNLYVDNNQLTYSAKRYSPNKL
;
A
#
# COMPACT_ATOMS: atom_id res chain seq x y z
N MET A 1 -74.16 35.79 15.79
CA MET A 1 -73.45 35.44 14.53
C MET A 1 -71.99 35.23 14.90
N MET A 2 -71.58 34.00 15.15
CA MET A 2 -70.19 33.67 15.52
C MET A 2 -69.61 32.82 14.38
N SER A 3 -68.55 33.33 13.78
CA SER A 3 -67.84 32.69 12.67
C SER A 3 -66.71 31.85 13.25
N PHE A 4 -66.65 30.57 12.89
CA PHE A 4 -65.55 29.69 13.24
C PHE A 4 -64.46 29.81 12.15
N PRO A 5 -63.17 29.96 12.50
CA PRO A 5 -62.12 29.95 11.50
C PRO A 5 -61.94 28.53 10.96
N LYS A 6 -61.73 28.44 9.64
CA LYS A 6 -61.45 27.18 8.93
C LYS A 6 -60.12 26.60 9.43
N GLN A 7 -60.10 25.30 9.69
CA GLN A 7 -58.85 24.56 9.90
C GLN A 7 -58.09 24.52 8.57
N GLU A 8 -56.90 25.12 8.55
CA GLU A 8 -55.91 24.85 7.51
C GLU A 8 -55.33 23.46 7.76
N GLU A 9 -55.57 22.57 6.80
CA GLU A 9 -54.98 21.24 6.76
C GLU A 9 -53.50 21.41 6.39
N ILE A 10 -52.62 21.15 7.36
CA ILE A 10 -51.17 21.16 7.12
C ILE A 10 -50.87 19.88 6.34
N GLU A 11 -50.71 20.02 5.03
CA GLU A 11 -50.23 18.95 4.16
C GLU A 11 -48.76 18.67 4.55
N VAL A 12 -48.57 17.59 5.32
CA VAL A 12 -47.23 17.11 5.68
C VAL A 12 -46.64 16.51 4.41
N VAL A 13 -45.86 17.32 3.69
CA VAL A 13 -45.03 16.83 2.59
C VAL A 13 -43.95 15.94 3.19
N VAL A 14 -44.20 14.63 3.18
CA VAL A 14 -43.17 13.63 3.47
C VAL A 14 -42.17 13.69 2.32
N MET A 15 -41.05 14.36 2.54
CA MET A 15 -39.88 14.19 1.68
C MET A 15 -39.47 12.71 1.80
N GLU A 16 -39.73 11.92 0.75
CA GLU A 16 -39.01 10.66 0.58
C GLU A 16 -37.52 11.02 0.51
N GLU A 17 -36.81 10.78 1.61
CA GLU A 17 -35.36 10.69 1.58
C GLU A 17 -35.03 9.57 0.59
N GLY A 18 -34.69 9.96 -0.64
CA GLY A 18 -34.09 9.07 -1.61
C GLY A 18 -32.82 8.52 -0.97
N THR A 19 -32.95 7.33 -0.37
CA THR A 19 -31.85 6.59 0.23
C THR A 19 -30.96 6.11 -0.90
N SER A 20 -30.13 7.01 -1.42
CA SER A 20 -29.01 6.58 -2.25
C SER A 20 -28.21 5.58 -1.40
N PRO A 21 -27.96 4.36 -1.89
CA PRO A 21 -27.22 3.38 -1.11
C PRO A 21 -25.88 4.02 -0.70
N VAL A 22 -25.59 3.98 0.60
CA VAL A 22 -24.33 4.50 1.15
C VAL A 22 -23.21 3.76 0.43
N ARG A 23 -22.46 4.47 -0.44
CA ARG A 23 -21.33 3.87 -1.14
C ARG A 23 -20.20 3.62 -0.15
N ILE A 24 -19.83 2.36 0.01
CA ILE A 24 -18.74 1.96 0.89
C ILE A 24 -17.46 1.92 0.07
N TRP A 25 -16.34 2.36 0.64
CA TRP A 25 -15.02 2.32 -0.02
C TRP A 25 -14.57 0.90 -0.42
N GLU A 26 -15.15 -0.13 0.19
CA GLU A 26 -14.92 -1.53 -0.13
C GLU A 26 -15.56 -1.95 -1.46
N ASP A 27 -16.64 -1.29 -1.88
CA ASP A 27 -17.34 -1.55 -3.14
C ASP A 27 -16.70 -0.83 -4.34
N LEU A 28 -15.67 -0.02 -4.09
CA LEU A 28 -14.95 0.66 -5.16
C LEU A 28 -14.22 -0.37 -6.02
N ASN A 29 -14.35 -0.23 -7.34
CA ASN A 29 -13.66 -1.12 -8.28
C ASN A 29 -12.15 -1.17 -7.98
N ILE A 30 -11.59 -2.39 -7.92
CA ILE A 30 -10.16 -2.64 -7.69
C ILE A 30 -9.27 -1.81 -8.61
N ASP A 31 -9.61 -1.66 -9.89
CA ASP A 31 -8.83 -0.85 -10.84
C ASP A 31 -8.75 0.63 -10.41
N MET A 32 -9.82 1.16 -9.81
CA MET A 32 -9.84 2.51 -9.28
C MET A 32 -9.03 2.60 -7.99
N LEU A 33 -9.14 1.61 -7.09
CA LEU A 33 -8.31 1.53 -5.89
C LEU A 33 -6.82 1.49 -6.26
N VAL A 34 -6.42 0.68 -7.23
CA VAL A 34 -5.03 0.59 -7.72
C VAL A 34 -4.54 1.95 -8.24
N LYS A 35 -5.35 2.67 -9.03
CA LYS A 35 -5.00 4.03 -9.50
C LYS A 35 -4.81 5.03 -8.36
N ILE A 36 -5.65 4.97 -7.33
CA ILE A 36 -5.49 5.80 -6.13
C ILE A 36 -4.20 5.36 -5.40
N PHE A 37 -3.98 4.06 -5.28
CA PHE A 37 -2.85 3.47 -4.55
C PHE A 37 -1.48 3.84 -5.15
N GLN A 38 -1.40 4.02 -6.47
CA GLN A 38 -0.21 4.51 -7.17
C GLN A 38 0.26 5.90 -6.71
N SER A 39 -0.61 6.69 -6.07
CA SER A 39 -0.27 8.03 -5.57
C SER A 39 0.35 8.02 -4.16
N PHE A 40 0.33 6.89 -3.45
CA PHE A 40 0.89 6.78 -2.11
C PHE A 40 2.32 6.29 -2.12
N ASP A 41 3.01 6.55 -1.01
CA ASP A 41 4.38 6.10 -0.83
C ASP A 41 4.46 4.58 -0.54
N LEU A 42 5.68 4.04 -0.70
CA LEU A 42 5.95 2.64 -0.43
C LEU A 42 5.56 2.21 0.99
N PHE A 43 5.81 3.05 1.99
CA PHE A 43 5.58 2.68 3.39
C PHE A 43 4.09 2.56 3.68
N GLN A 44 3.27 3.46 3.14
CA GLN A 44 1.82 3.43 3.22
C GLN A 44 1.26 2.19 2.52
N LEU A 45 1.78 1.88 1.33
CA LEU A 45 1.38 0.71 0.54
C LEU A 45 1.66 -0.63 1.24
N ILE A 46 2.73 -0.73 2.03
CA ILE A 46 3.09 -1.99 2.71
C ILE A 46 2.59 -2.11 4.15
N SER A 47 2.08 -1.02 4.75
CA SER A 47 1.75 -1.00 6.18
C SER A 47 0.33 -0.56 6.51
N VAL A 48 -0.12 0.59 5.99
CA VAL A 48 -1.40 1.18 6.39
C VAL A 48 -2.52 0.71 5.47
N ILE A 49 -2.32 0.83 4.15
CA ILE A 49 -3.37 0.57 3.15
C ILE A 49 -3.86 -0.89 3.18
N PRO A 50 -3.00 -1.92 3.26
CA PRO A 50 -3.45 -3.31 3.30
C PRO A 50 -4.21 -3.69 4.57
N GLN A 51 -4.18 -2.87 5.63
CA GLN A 51 -4.82 -3.14 6.92
C GLN A 51 -6.23 -2.54 7.03
N VAL A 52 -6.68 -1.76 6.04
CA VAL A 52 -7.99 -1.09 6.07
C VAL A 52 -9.13 -2.10 5.92
N CYS A 53 -9.09 -2.91 4.86
CA CYS A 53 -10.05 -3.97 4.59
C CYS A 53 -9.50 -4.98 3.58
N HIS A 54 -10.20 -6.11 3.39
CA HIS A 54 -9.78 -7.15 2.45
C HIS A 54 -9.75 -6.70 0.99
N ALA A 55 -10.66 -5.81 0.57
CA ALA A 55 -10.67 -5.29 -0.80
C ALA A 55 -9.40 -4.46 -1.08
N TRP A 56 -8.98 -3.64 -0.11
CA TRP A 56 -7.77 -2.82 -0.23
C TRP A 56 -6.50 -3.69 -0.18
N GLN A 57 -6.46 -4.69 0.70
CA GLN A 57 -5.39 -5.68 0.70
C GLN A 57 -5.25 -6.39 -0.66
N SER A 58 -6.37 -6.75 -1.27
CA SER A 58 -6.40 -7.40 -2.58
C SER A 58 -5.88 -6.46 -3.67
N ALA A 59 -6.33 -5.21 -3.69
CA ALA A 59 -5.83 -4.18 -4.61
C ALA A 59 -4.33 -3.89 -4.42
N CYS A 60 -3.81 -3.95 -3.19
CA CYS A 60 -2.37 -3.83 -2.92
C CYS A 60 -1.54 -4.97 -3.52
N SER A 61 -2.13 -6.10 -3.91
CA SER A 61 -1.41 -7.20 -4.56
C SER A 61 -1.34 -7.03 -6.09
N ASP A 62 -1.92 -5.95 -6.64
CA ASP A 62 -1.93 -5.69 -8.07
C ASP A 62 -0.53 -5.37 -8.63
N GLN A 63 -0.20 -5.97 -9.76
CA GLN A 63 1.11 -5.87 -10.38
C GLN A 63 1.49 -4.44 -10.82
N HIS A 64 0.52 -3.58 -11.09
CA HIS A 64 0.76 -2.21 -11.51
C HIS A 64 1.40 -1.36 -10.41
N LEU A 65 1.20 -1.72 -9.13
CA LEU A 65 1.80 -1.03 -7.99
C LEU A 65 3.29 -1.36 -7.82
N TRP A 66 3.69 -2.56 -8.23
CA TRP A 66 5.02 -3.09 -7.89
C TRP A 66 6.01 -3.08 -9.06
N LYS A 67 5.68 -2.54 -10.23
CA LYS A 67 6.60 -2.51 -11.39
C LYS A 67 7.99 -1.93 -11.03
N THR A 68 8.00 -0.92 -10.16
CA THR A 68 9.22 -0.32 -9.63
C THR A 68 9.11 -0.19 -8.11
N LEU A 69 10.06 -0.79 -7.40
CA LEU A 69 10.23 -0.63 -5.96
C LEU A 69 11.35 0.38 -5.73
N ASP A 70 10.97 1.60 -5.35
CA ASP A 70 11.91 2.68 -5.06
C ASP A 70 12.32 2.68 -3.57
N LEU A 71 13.57 2.27 -3.31
CA LEU A 71 14.21 2.29 -2.00
C LEU A 71 15.24 3.42 -1.90
N SER A 72 15.21 4.41 -2.80
CA SER A 72 16.11 5.58 -2.79
C SER A 72 15.94 6.45 -1.54
N ILE A 73 14.77 6.40 -0.91
CA ILE A 73 14.50 7.10 0.35
C ILE A 73 15.13 6.40 1.57
N MET A 74 15.58 5.16 1.43
CA MET A 74 16.19 4.39 2.51
C MET A 74 17.72 4.57 2.52
N LYS A 75 18.28 4.78 3.71
CA LYS A 75 19.73 4.81 3.93
C LYS A 75 20.07 3.83 5.02
N SER A 76 21.21 3.15 4.88
CA SER A 76 21.75 2.34 5.96
C SER A 76 22.50 3.25 6.92
N ASN A 77 22.35 3.00 8.22
CA ASN A 77 23.26 3.54 9.20
C ASN A 77 24.51 2.66 9.20
N PHE A 78 25.65 3.24 8.83
CA PHE A 78 26.93 2.55 8.89
C PHE A 78 27.97 3.39 9.61
N ILE A 79 28.83 2.70 10.36
CA ILE A 79 30.05 3.29 10.90
C ILE A 79 31.12 3.10 9.83
N ARG A 80 31.62 4.19 9.25
CA ARG A 80 32.79 4.15 8.37
C ARG A 80 34.00 3.82 9.23
N VAL A 81 34.37 2.54 9.27
CA VAL A 81 35.63 2.11 9.87
C VAL A 81 36.74 2.40 8.85
N SER A 82 37.97 2.56 9.31
CA SER A 82 39.18 2.77 8.50
C SER A 82 39.99 1.46 8.31
N ILE A 83 39.34 0.28 8.36
CA ILE A 83 39.96 -1.02 8.03
C ILE A 83 39.03 -1.85 7.10
N PRO A 84 39.53 -2.55 6.05
CA PRO A 84 38.68 -3.35 5.15
C PRO A 84 38.16 -4.60 5.85
N PRO A 85 36.93 -5.08 5.54
CA PRO A 85 35.97 -4.56 4.57
C PRO A 85 35.09 -3.46 5.21
N TYR A 86 35.26 -2.23 4.73
CA TYR A 86 35.05 -0.97 5.46
C TYR A 86 33.59 -0.51 5.72
N ILE A 87 32.63 -1.39 5.98
CA ILE A 87 31.25 -0.95 6.32
C ILE A 87 30.64 -1.88 7.38
N TYR A 88 30.61 -1.44 8.63
CA TYR A 88 29.72 -2.04 9.63
C TYR A 88 28.35 -1.40 9.49
N VAL A 89 27.38 -2.17 9.01
CA VAL A 89 25.98 -1.76 8.97
C VAL A 89 25.33 -2.20 10.27
N ASP A 90 24.59 -1.29 10.90
CA ASP A 90 23.84 -1.64 12.09
C ASP A 90 22.81 -2.74 11.77
N THR A 91 22.67 -3.71 12.69
CA THR A 91 21.68 -4.79 12.56
C THR A 91 20.27 -4.26 12.26
N PRO A 92 19.79 -3.15 12.89
CA PRO A 92 18.48 -2.60 12.60
C PRO A 92 18.25 -2.17 11.15
N SER A 93 19.21 -1.51 10.48
CA SER A 93 19.02 -1.11 9.07
C SER A 93 18.93 -2.34 8.16
N ARG A 94 19.74 -3.37 8.43
CA ARG A 94 19.71 -4.62 7.66
C ARG A 94 18.38 -5.34 7.83
N GLU A 95 17.90 -5.50 9.06
CA GLU A 95 16.62 -6.15 9.33
C GLU A 95 15.43 -5.36 8.75
N LYS A 96 15.48 -4.02 8.81
CA LYS A 96 14.46 -3.15 8.20
C LYS A 96 14.37 -3.36 6.69
N LEU A 97 15.51 -3.36 5.98
CA LEU A 97 15.53 -3.62 4.54
C LEU A 97 15.02 -5.03 4.21
N ASN A 98 15.47 -6.05 4.95
CA ASN A 98 15.00 -7.42 4.78
C ASN A 98 13.49 -7.54 4.92
N ARG A 99 12.91 -6.90 5.95
CA ARG A 99 11.46 -6.92 6.17
C ARG A 99 10.70 -6.28 5.02
N ILE A 100 11.14 -5.11 4.55
CA ILE A 100 10.49 -4.39 3.45
C ILE A 100 10.56 -5.21 2.17
N LEU A 101 11.74 -5.74 1.82
CA LEU A 101 11.90 -6.58 0.63
C LEU A 101 10.99 -7.81 0.67
N LYS A 102 10.91 -8.51 1.81
CA LYS A 102 10.02 -9.67 1.97
C LYS A 102 8.55 -9.29 1.75
N ILE A 103 8.07 -8.21 2.35
CA ILE A 103 6.67 -7.77 2.19
C ILE A 103 6.39 -7.42 0.73
N CYS A 104 7.25 -6.64 0.09
CA CYS A 104 7.05 -6.24 -1.31
C CYS A 104 7.07 -7.45 -2.26
N LEU A 105 7.95 -8.43 -2.02
CA LEU A 105 8.03 -9.65 -2.82
C LEU A 105 6.79 -10.54 -2.65
N ILE A 106 6.23 -10.60 -1.44
CA ILE A 106 4.97 -11.31 -1.17
C ILE A 106 3.81 -10.63 -1.90
N LEU A 107 3.66 -9.30 -1.74
CA LEU A 107 2.57 -8.53 -2.36
C LEU A 107 2.65 -8.52 -3.89
N SER A 108 3.85 -8.54 -4.46
CA SER A 108 4.06 -8.58 -5.91
C SER A 108 4.04 -9.98 -6.52
N HIS A 109 3.79 -11.03 -5.73
CA HIS A 109 3.81 -12.42 -6.17
C HIS A 109 5.10 -12.84 -6.93
N GLY A 110 6.24 -12.20 -6.62
CA GLY A 110 7.54 -12.50 -7.24
C GLY A 110 7.67 -12.17 -8.73
N ASN A 111 6.81 -11.29 -9.25
CA ASN A 111 6.85 -10.81 -10.63
C ASN A 111 8.03 -9.87 -10.92
N LYS A 112 8.11 -9.35 -12.16
CA LYS A 112 9.15 -8.40 -12.61
C LYS A 112 9.07 -7.07 -11.86
N LEU A 113 9.84 -7.00 -10.78
CA LEU A 113 10.17 -5.79 -10.01
C LEU A 113 11.49 -5.19 -10.52
N THR A 114 11.48 -3.89 -10.80
CA THR A 114 12.70 -3.07 -10.89
C THR A 114 13.01 -2.52 -9.50
N LEU A 115 14.24 -2.69 -9.02
CA LEU A 115 14.67 -2.19 -7.70
C LEU A 115 15.56 -0.97 -7.88
N ILE A 116 15.23 0.13 -7.20
CA ILE A 116 16.08 1.34 -7.14
C ILE A 116 16.61 1.46 -5.72
N PHE A 117 17.93 1.55 -5.57
CA PHE A 117 18.58 1.67 -4.26
C PHE A 117 19.25 3.03 -4.12
N HIS A 118 19.21 3.57 -2.90
CA HIS A 118 20.04 4.72 -2.57
C HIS A 118 21.52 4.34 -2.53
N TYR A 119 22.43 5.23 -2.91
CA TYR A 119 23.87 4.93 -2.93
C TYR A 119 24.46 4.60 -1.53
N ASN A 120 23.88 5.16 -0.46
CA ASN A 120 24.20 4.85 0.94
C ASN A 120 23.34 3.71 1.54
N LEU A 121 22.58 2.98 0.73
CA LEU A 121 21.88 1.79 1.19
C LEU A 121 22.78 0.59 0.97
N TYR A 122 23.19 -0.05 2.06
CA TYR A 122 23.91 -1.29 1.99
C TYR A 122 22.93 -2.43 1.74
N VAL A 123 23.23 -3.23 0.71
CA VAL A 123 22.47 -4.41 0.34
C VAL A 123 23.44 -5.59 0.32
N ASP A 124 23.15 -6.63 1.10
CA ASP A 124 23.98 -7.82 1.12
C ASP A 124 23.69 -8.77 -0.06
N ASN A 125 24.61 -9.70 -0.32
CA ASN A 125 24.46 -10.66 -1.43
C ASN A 125 23.24 -11.58 -1.26
N ASN A 126 22.83 -11.87 -0.01
CA ASN A 126 21.67 -12.73 0.25
C ASN A 126 20.38 -11.99 -0.10
N GLN A 127 20.29 -10.70 0.21
CA GLN A 127 19.20 -9.80 -0.15
C GLN A 127 19.08 -9.69 -1.67
N LEU A 128 20.19 -9.43 -2.37
CA LEU A 128 20.20 -9.39 -3.84
C LEU A 128 19.79 -10.73 -4.45
N THR A 129 20.34 -11.84 -3.96
CA THR A 129 20.00 -13.18 -4.45
C THR A 129 18.53 -13.51 -4.19
N TYR A 130 18.02 -13.15 -3.01
CA TYR A 130 16.61 -13.36 -2.66
C TYR A 130 15.68 -12.55 -3.56
N SER A 131 15.98 -11.27 -3.78
CA SER A 131 15.19 -10.41 -4.66
C SER A 131 15.30 -10.76 -6.14
N ALA A 132 16.41 -11.39 -6.55
CA ALA A 132 16.60 -11.88 -7.92
C ALA A 132 15.86 -13.19 -8.20
N LYS A 133 15.50 -13.97 -7.17
CA LYS A 133 14.67 -15.17 -7.34
C LYS A 133 13.27 -14.77 -7.76
N ARG A 134 12.99 -14.93 -9.05
CA ARG A 134 11.64 -14.82 -9.60
C ARG A 134 10.84 -16.06 -9.19
N TYR A 135 9.57 -15.86 -8.87
CA TYR A 135 8.65 -16.98 -8.67
C TYR A 135 8.41 -17.61 -10.05
N SER A 136 8.99 -18.78 -10.30
CA SER A 136 8.64 -19.59 -11.46
C SER A 136 7.44 -20.46 -11.06
N PRO A 137 6.26 -20.31 -11.67
CA PRO A 137 5.07 -21.10 -11.31
C PRO A 137 5.19 -22.62 -11.59
N ASN A 138 6.39 -23.12 -11.95
CA ASN A 138 6.65 -24.51 -12.33
C ASN A 138 7.57 -25.26 -11.34
N LYS A 139 7.44 -25.01 -10.03
CA LYS A 139 7.98 -25.91 -9.02
C LYS A 139 6.93 -26.26 -7.97
N LEU A 140 6.19 -27.33 -8.31
CA LEU A 140 5.33 -28.23 -7.51
C LEU A 140 4.03 -27.63 -6.96
#